data_AF-A0A964M039-F1
#
_entry.id   AF-A0A964M039-F1
#
_cell.length_a   1.000
_cell.length_b   1.000
_cell.length_c   1.000
_cell.angle_alpha   90.00
_cell.angle_beta   90.00
_cell.angle_gamma   90.00
#
_symmetry.space_group_name_H-M   'P 1'
#
loop_
_entity.id
_entity.type
_entity.pdbx_description
1 polymer ?
#
loop_
_entity_poly.entity_id
_entity_poly.type
_entity_poly.pdbx_seq_one_letter_code
_entity_poly.pdbx_strand_id
1 'polypeptide(L)' 'MALVGRRDGRNFGYGRQLSYAGPQALKDMFGGGHYGTVKTHCDRWQAFVKWCRSEQG' A
#
# COMPACT_ATOMS: atom_id res chain seq x y z
N MET A 1 0.93 29.95 -10.32
CA MET A 1 1.52 28.79 -9.63
C MET A 1 0.40 27.75 -9.46
N ALA A 2 0.43 26.67 -10.23
CA ALA A 2 -0.60 25.63 -10.16
C ALA A 2 -0.42 24.80 -8.89
N LEU A 3 -1.44 24.77 -8.03
CA LEU A 3 -1.47 23.92 -6.85
C LEU A 3 -1.59 22.47 -7.31
N VAL A 4 -0.45 21.76 -7.36
CA VAL A 4 -0.40 20.32 -7.57
C VAL A 4 -1.25 19.65 -6.48
N GLY A 5 -2.43 19.16 -6.87
CA GLY A 5 -3.43 18.66 -5.95
C GLY A 5 -2.93 17.45 -5.15
N ARG A 6 -2.70 17.67 -3.85
CA ARG A 6 -3.03 16.75 -2.75
C ARG A 6 -2.82 15.24 -2.99
N ARG A 7 -1.61 14.80 -3.34
CA ARG A 7 -1.15 13.44 -2.95
C ARG A 7 -0.78 13.38 -1.45
N ASP A 8 -1.44 14.17 -0.60
CA ASP A 8 -1.14 14.38 0.83
C ASP A 8 -1.98 13.45 1.73
N GLY A 9 -2.27 12.24 1.27
CA GLY A 9 -2.87 11.21 2.11
C GLY A 9 -1.78 10.31 2.65
N ARG A 10 -1.54 10.29 3.97
CA ARG A 10 -0.70 9.24 4.58
C ARG A 10 -1.19 7.88 4.11
N ASN A 11 -0.25 7.00 3.78
CA ASN A 11 -0.51 5.66 3.27
C ASN A 11 -1.52 5.64 2.10
N PHE A 12 -1.23 6.40 1.03
CA PHE A 12 -2.03 6.45 -0.21
C PHE A 12 -3.49 6.89 -0.01
N GLY A 13 -3.81 7.56 1.11
CA GLY A 13 -5.17 8.00 1.43
C GLY A 13 -6.00 6.97 2.20
N TYR A 14 -5.46 5.79 2.53
CA TYR A 14 -6.18 4.71 3.25
C TYR A 14 -6.03 4.77 4.78
N GLY A 15 -5.71 5.95 5.32
CA GLY A 15 -5.60 6.16 6.75
C GLY A 15 -4.22 5.77 7.30
N ARG A 16 -4.15 5.37 8.58
CA ARG A 16 -2.86 5.22 9.30
C ARG A 16 -2.29 3.80 9.29
N GLN A 17 -3.10 2.81 8.90
CA GLN A 17 -2.74 1.41 9.06
C GLN A 17 -2.03 0.87 7.81
N LEU A 18 -0.72 0.60 7.95
CA LEU A 18 0.12 0.10 6.86
C LEU A 18 -0.37 -1.24 6.29
N SER A 19 -0.88 -2.14 7.14
CA SER A 19 -1.41 -3.46 6.72
C SER A 19 -2.65 -3.35 5.83
N TYR A 20 -3.41 -2.28 5.94
CA TYR A 20 -4.61 -2.05 5.13
C TYR A 20 -4.29 -1.21 3.89
N ALA A 21 -3.49 -0.18 4.06
CA ALA A 21 -3.22 0.78 3.01
C ALA A 21 -2.40 0.22 1.85
N GLY A 22 -1.41 -0.64 2.11
CA GLY A 22 -0.58 -1.18 1.05
C GLY A 22 -1.31 -2.10 0.08
N PRO A 23 -2.03 -3.14 0.56
CA PRO A 23 -2.84 -3.98 -0.32
C PRO A 23 -3.87 -3.18 -1.11
N GLN A 24 -4.43 -2.13 -0.52
CA GLN A 24 -5.42 -1.31 -1.17
C GLN A 24 -4.80 -0.42 -2.27
N ALA A 25 -3.63 0.17 -2.01
CA ALA A 25 -2.86 0.90 -3.02
C ALA A 25 -2.39 -0.01 -4.16
N LEU A 26 -2.01 -1.26 -3.87
CA LEU A 26 -1.64 -2.24 -4.89
C LEU A 26 -2.84 -2.60 -5.77
N LYS A 27 -4.03 -2.83 -5.18
CA LYS A 27 -5.25 -3.07 -5.95
C LYS A 27 -5.61 -1.89 -6.86
N ASP A 28 -5.46 -0.67 -6.35
CA ASP A 28 -5.72 0.56 -7.10
C ASP A 28 -4.71 0.74 -8.25
N MET A 29 -3.42 0.50 -8.01
CA MET A 29 -2.36 0.61 -9.01
C MET A 29 -2.49 -0.41 -10.15
N PHE A 30 -2.92 -1.64 -9.86
CA PHE A 30 -2.97 -2.72 -10.84
C PHE A 30 -4.36 -2.98 -11.43
N GLY A 31 -5.43 -2.39 -10.88
CA GLY A 31 -6.80 -2.52 -11.39
C GLY A 31 -7.34 -3.97 -11.40
N GLY A 32 -8.43 -4.19 -12.15
CA GLY A 32 -9.23 -5.43 -12.12
C GLY A 32 -8.73 -6.61 -12.96
N GLY A 33 -7.50 -6.57 -13.50
CA GLY A 33 -6.97 -7.60 -14.41
C GLY A 33 -5.80 -8.43 -13.87
N HIS A 34 -5.11 -7.95 -12.83
CA HIS A 34 -3.82 -8.49 -12.38
C HIS A 34 -3.90 -9.19 -11.02
N TYR A 35 -4.94 -9.99 -10.78
CA TYR A 35 -5.18 -10.62 -9.48
C TYR A 35 -4.00 -11.43 -8.94
N GLY A 36 -3.29 -12.18 -9.81
CA GLY A 36 -2.10 -12.94 -9.41
C GLY A 36 -0.95 -12.04 -8.95
N THR A 37 -0.65 -11.00 -9.73
CA THR A 37 0.39 -10.02 -9.41
C THR A 37 0.05 -9.25 -8.14
N VAL A 38 -1.20 -8.78 -8.00
CA VAL A 38 -1.69 -8.09 -6.81
C VAL A 38 -1.59 -8.97 -5.58
N LYS A 39 -1.94 -10.26 -5.68
CA LYS A 39 -1.83 -11.21 -4.56
C LYS A 39 -0.38 -11.35 -4.10
N THR A 40 0.55 -11.61 -5.02
CA THR A 40 1.98 -11.76 -4.68
C THR A 40 2.54 -10.49 -4.03
N HIS A 41 2.18 -9.31 -4.53
CA HIS A 41 2.65 -8.06 -3.94
C HIS A 41 1.99 -7.78 -2.58
N CYS A 42 0.72 -8.15 -2.42
CA CYS A 42 0.02 -8.06 -1.14
C CYS A 42 0.67 -8.96 -0.08
N ASP A 43 1.00 -10.20 -0.42
CA ASP A 43 1.67 -11.13 0.51
C ASP A 43 3.05 -10.60 0.95
N ARG A 44 3.84 -10.10 -0.01
CA ARG A 44 5.14 -9.45 0.28
C ARG A 44 4.98 -8.20 1.14
N TRP A 45 3.94 -7.40 0.88
CA TRP A 45 3.64 -6.23 1.68
C TRP A 45 3.29 -6.60 3.12
N GLN A 46 2.50 -7.65 3.35
CA GLN A 46 2.22 -8.11 4.71
C GLN A 46 3.48 -8.59 5.43
N ALA A 47 4.40 -9.28 4.74
CA ALA A 47 5.69 -9.64 5.30
C ALA A 47 6.50 -8.39 5.69
N PHE A 48 6.51 -7.36 4.85
CA PHE A 48 7.15 -6.08 5.14
C PHE A 48 6.52 -5.37 6.34
N VAL A 49 5.19 -5.32 6.44
CA VAL A 49 4.51 -4.70 7.59
C VAL A 49 4.81 -5.45 8.89
N LYS A 50 4.96 -6.78 8.83
CA LYS A 50 5.36 -7.59 9.99
C LYS A 50 6.81 -7.34 10.37
N TRP A 51 7.70 -7.23 9.39
CA TRP A 51 9.09 -6.78 9.56
C TRP A 51 9.05 -5.42 10.30
N CYS A 52 8.33 -4.41 9.81
CA CYS A 52 8.17 -3.08 10.49
C CYS A 52 7.68 -3.08 11.94
N ARG A 53 7.17 -4.20 12.45
CA ARG A 53 6.75 -4.36 13.85
C ARG A 53 7.72 -5.22 14.66
N SER A 54 8.71 -5.81 14.01
CA SER A 54 9.79 -6.60 14.58
C SER A 54 10.92 -5.70 15.08
N GLU A 55 11.78 -6.24 15.92
CA GLU A 55 12.94 -5.51 16.46
C GLU A 55 14.00 -5.20 15.40
N GLN A 56 13.96 -5.89 14.25
CA GLN A 56 14.92 -5.73 13.17
C GLN A 56 14.49 -4.68 12.14
N GLY A 57 13.35 -4.02 12.38
CA GLY A 57 12.68 -3.12 11.44
C GLY A 57 11.78 -3.89 10.51
#